data_AF-A0AAD5SPG0-F1
#
_entry.id   AF-A0AAD5SPG0-F1
#
_cell.length_a   1.000
_cell.length_b   1.000
_cell.length_c   1.000
_cell.angle_alpha   90.00
_cell.angle_beta   90.00
_cell.angle_gamma   90.00
#
_symmetry.space_group_name_H-M   'P 1'
#
loop_
_entity.id
_entity.type
_entity.pdbx_description
1 polymer ?
#
loop_
_entity_poly.entity_id
_entity_poly.type
_entity_poly.pdbx_seq_one_letter_code
_entity_poly.pdbx_strand_id
1 'polypeptide(L)'
;MAAWKKVLAGDDYDYLKRLAELVGIFAEKQMFYKQMTHTPNGFERLLELLMFFTQHESRTIASYVASTWHNLSTHEVMKNIPQIQPFLGRLLNVCIQRILEGDSKFISETSKEYDEVDFDDEGDCKACIESNAQRFSTILQFVAKKQPFETFTVVDEHVRFLVFSVHQNVERNDFGFLVPGTQVAAHLENIQSVFDIVIKAIPNVLDPEFSDKGLLAKVSTFFTDFLNFHTQDPVVLRCVLSVLVCVTESVCDEASLLKCIEKIFTAVTFTMPDETDFSQRRLILREDTRNLRMKAASALVKLAASLPDALIPLFDKFVPLIRSYVQTNVILHFERVKLVEFLIVMIHGCTTRDFDTKSQMFGLIVSSNVAEWEMLDDSPFSRGEALLSALGIRKLASGDTLSELDVQVVEQWRHKINLELRSWMMWMKRTPSNKNQPSLWSPYLARIVPKILSMIR
;
A
#
# COMPACT_ATOMS: atom_id res chain seq x y z
N MET A 1 33.60 1.44 -12.00
CA MET A 1 33.37 0.13 -11.38
C MET A 1 33.55 -0.92 -12.46
N ALA A 2 34.34 -1.97 -12.21
CA ALA A 2 34.41 -3.09 -13.13
C ALA A 2 33.04 -3.76 -13.15
N ALA A 3 32.40 -3.82 -14.32
CA ALA A 3 31.15 -4.55 -14.48
C ALA A 3 31.39 -6.02 -14.16
N TRP A 4 30.46 -6.66 -13.44
CA TRP A 4 30.47 -8.11 -13.30
C TRP A 4 30.50 -8.73 -14.70
N LYS A 5 31.50 -9.58 -14.97
CA LYS A 5 31.37 -10.51 -16.09
C LYS A 5 30.33 -11.53 -15.67
N LYS A 6 29.38 -11.85 -16.55
CA LYS A 6 28.39 -12.92 -16.33
C LYS A 6 29.13 -14.21 -15.94
N VAL A 7 28.78 -14.78 -14.78
CA VAL A 7 29.38 -16.03 -14.25
C VAL A 7 28.26 -17.06 -14.07
N LEU A 8 27.92 -17.75 -15.15
CA LEU A 8 26.96 -18.87 -15.14
C LEU A 8 27.57 -20.19 -15.63
N ALA A 9 28.86 -20.21 -15.97
CA ALA A 9 29.51 -21.37 -16.57
C ALA A 9 30.10 -22.29 -15.48
N GLY A 10 29.79 -23.59 -15.58
CA GLY A 10 30.37 -24.63 -14.72
C GLY A 10 30.15 -24.39 -13.23
N ASP A 11 31.13 -24.81 -12.42
CA ASP A 11 31.07 -24.70 -10.95
C ASP A 11 31.36 -23.28 -10.43
N ASP A 12 31.65 -22.31 -11.30
CA ASP A 12 32.05 -20.95 -10.91
C ASP A 12 30.92 -20.20 -10.19
N TYR A 13 29.66 -20.40 -10.62
CA TYR A 13 28.51 -19.77 -9.97
C TYR A 13 28.27 -20.32 -8.56
N ASP A 14 28.37 -21.65 -8.39
CA ASP A 14 28.24 -22.28 -7.08
C ASP A 14 29.38 -21.89 -6.14
N TYR A 15 30.60 -21.76 -6.67
CA TYR A 15 31.72 -21.21 -5.91
C TYR A 15 31.43 -19.78 -5.43
N LEU A 16 30.89 -18.95 -6.31
CA LEU A 16 30.54 -17.56 -5.99
C LEU A 16 29.42 -17.47 -4.94
N LYS A 17 28.39 -18.32 -5.02
CA LYS A 17 27.33 -18.43 -3.99
C LYS A 17 27.93 -18.77 -2.63
N ARG A 18 28.77 -19.81 -2.56
CA ARG A 18 29.45 -20.21 -1.32
C ARG A 18 30.36 -19.12 -0.75
N LEU A 19 31.03 -18.36 -1.62
CA LEU A 19 31.87 -17.25 -1.19
C LEU A 19 31.03 -16.11 -0.59
N ALA A 20 29.92 -15.74 -1.22
CA ALA A 20 29.00 -14.73 -0.72
C ALA A 20 28.39 -15.14 0.64
N GLU A 21 27.97 -16.39 0.77
CA GLU A 21 27.48 -16.96 2.03
C GLU A 21 28.55 -16.93 3.13
N LEU A 22 29.77 -17.37 2.83
CA LEU A 22 30.89 -17.33 3.77
C LEU A 22 31.16 -15.90 4.26
N VAL A 23 31.11 -14.92 3.35
CA VAL A 23 31.29 -13.51 3.68
C VAL A 23 30.17 -13.01 4.59
N GLY A 24 28.91 -13.32 4.31
CA GLY A 24 27.78 -12.96 5.17
C GLY A 24 27.93 -13.53 6.58
N ILE A 25 28.20 -14.83 6.71
CA ILE A 25 28.39 -15.51 8.00
C ILE A 25 29.61 -14.94 8.75
N PHE A 26 30.72 -14.73 8.05
CA PHE A 26 31.92 -14.14 8.63
C PHE A 26 31.64 -12.74 9.17
N ALA A 27 30.99 -11.92 8.37
CA ALA A 27 30.64 -10.54 8.71
C ALA A 27 29.71 -10.49 9.94
N GLU A 28 28.70 -11.36 10.00
CA GLU A 28 27.82 -11.46 11.16
C GLU A 28 28.58 -11.81 12.44
N LYS A 29 29.51 -12.78 12.37
CA LYS A 29 30.33 -13.16 13.52
C LYS A 29 31.28 -12.04 13.95
N GLN A 30 31.87 -11.30 13.01
CA GLN A 30 32.80 -10.22 13.35
C GLN A 30 32.11 -8.98 13.91
N MET A 31 30.87 -8.69 13.47
CA MET A 31 30.17 -7.45 13.86
C MET A 31 29.19 -7.62 15.01
N PHE A 32 28.57 -8.80 15.18
CA PHE A 32 27.40 -8.95 16.06
C PHE A 32 27.57 -10.02 17.15
N TYR A 33 28.66 -10.78 17.14
CA TYR A 33 28.91 -11.78 18.17
C TYR A 33 29.08 -11.13 19.55
N LYS A 34 28.34 -11.61 20.55
CA LYS A 34 28.37 -11.10 21.94
C LYS A 34 28.15 -9.58 22.07
N GLN A 35 27.31 -8.99 21.23
CA GLN A 35 26.98 -7.55 21.28
C GLN A 35 28.23 -6.65 21.19
N MET A 36 29.11 -6.93 20.23
CA MET A 36 30.30 -6.10 20.02
C MET A 36 29.93 -4.61 19.88
N THR A 37 30.68 -3.79 20.61
CA THR A 37 30.56 -2.33 20.61
C THR A 37 31.69 -1.65 19.82
N HIS A 38 32.64 -2.42 19.30
CA HIS A 38 33.83 -1.92 18.62
C HIS A 38 33.91 -2.44 17.18
N THR A 39 34.48 -1.63 16.29
CA THR A 39 34.74 -2.03 14.90
C THR A 39 35.82 -3.12 14.84
N PRO A 40 35.64 -4.18 14.03
CA PRO A 40 36.71 -5.13 13.76
C PRO A 40 37.84 -4.49 12.94
N ASN A 41 39.04 -5.07 13.02
CA ASN A 41 40.17 -4.63 12.21
C ASN A 41 39.85 -4.81 10.72
N GLY A 42 40.09 -3.77 9.91
CA GLY A 42 39.79 -3.81 8.48
C GLY A 42 38.29 -3.70 8.14
N PHE A 43 37.48 -3.14 9.05
CA PHE A 43 36.03 -2.99 8.89
C PHE A 43 35.61 -2.41 7.53
N GLU A 44 36.29 -1.37 7.04
CA GLU A 44 35.98 -0.76 5.74
C GLU A 44 36.12 -1.76 4.58
N ARG A 45 37.15 -2.61 4.60
CA ARG A 45 37.34 -3.65 3.57
C ARG A 45 36.24 -4.70 3.62
N LEU A 46 35.77 -5.03 4.83
CA LEU A 46 34.63 -5.92 5.00
C LEU A 46 33.35 -5.28 4.43
N LEU A 47 33.11 -3.99 4.70
CA LEU A 47 31.98 -3.25 4.12
C LEU A 47 32.07 -3.15 2.59
N GLU A 48 33.27 -2.97 2.03
CA GLU A 48 33.50 -3.02 0.58
C GLU A 48 33.18 -4.38 -0.01
N LEU A 49 33.58 -5.46 0.65
CA LEU A 49 33.28 -6.82 0.20
C LEU A 49 31.78 -7.13 0.28
N LEU A 50 31.10 -6.70 1.35
CA LEU A 50 29.65 -6.80 1.46
C LEU A 50 28.97 -6.01 0.34
N MET A 51 29.41 -4.78 0.08
CA MET A 51 28.87 -3.93 -0.99
C MET A 51 29.04 -4.57 -2.36
N PHE A 52 30.20 -5.19 -2.61
CA PHE A 52 30.50 -5.88 -3.86
C PHE A 52 29.46 -6.98 -4.15
N PHE A 53 29.14 -7.83 -3.17
CA PHE A 53 28.10 -8.85 -3.33
C PHE A 53 26.68 -8.29 -3.37
N THR A 54 26.39 -7.22 -2.61
CA THR A 54 25.07 -6.56 -2.62
C THR A 54 24.69 -6.00 -4.00
N GLN A 55 25.68 -5.56 -4.78
CA GLN A 55 25.50 -5.02 -6.13
C GLN A 55 25.47 -6.09 -7.24
N HIS A 56 25.64 -7.38 -6.91
CA HIS A 56 25.65 -8.46 -7.89
C HIS A 56 24.26 -8.71 -8.50
N GLU A 57 24.14 -8.95 -9.81
CA GLU A 57 22.84 -9.11 -10.48
C GLU A 57 21.98 -10.26 -9.91
N SER A 58 22.58 -11.44 -9.64
CA SER A 58 21.92 -12.53 -8.90
C SER A 58 21.35 -12.06 -7.57
N ARG A 59 20.03 -12.23 -7.42
CA ARG A 59 19.30 -11.94 -6.19
C ARG A 59 19.71 -12.87 -5.06
N THR A 60 20.01 -14.13 -5.36
CA THR A 60 20.50 -15.12 -4.40
C THR A 60 21.83 -14.67 -3.79
N ILE A 61 22.81 -14.29 -4.61
CA ILE A 61 24.10 -13.78 -4.13
C ILE A 61 23.93 -12.54 -3.27
N ALA A 62 23.13 -11.57 -3.73
CA ALA A 62 22.85 -10.36 -2.96
C ALA A 62 22.15 -10.68 -1.63
N SER A 63 21.28 -11.70 -1.60
CA SER A 63 20.52 -12.08 -0.40
C SER A 63 21.40 -12.60 0.73
N TYR A 64 22.49 -13.31 0.42
CA TYR A 64 23.42 -13.86 1.42
C TYR A 64 24.09 -12.78 2.28
N VAL A 65 24.30 -11.58 1.72
CA VAL A 65 24.89 -10.45 2.44
C VAL A 65 23.85 -9.43 2.90
N ALA A 66 22.60 -9.51 2.41
CA ALA A 66 21.53 -8.59 2.79
C ALA A 66 21.13 -8.74 4.27
N SER A 67 21.20 -9.95 4.85
CA SER A 67 20.95 -10.15 6.28
C SER A 67 21.96 -9.38 7.13
N THR A 68 23.21 -9.34 6.72
CA THR A 68 24.28 -8.63 7.41
C THR A 68 24.04 -7.13 7.39
N TRP A 69 23.68 -6.55 6.24
CA TRP A 69 23.30 -5.13 6.15
C TRP A 69 22.05 -4.81 6.98
N HIS A 70 21.06 -5.70 6.97
CA HIS A 70 19.86 -5.56 7.79
C HIS A 70 20.22 -5.49 9.28
N ASN A 71 21.01 -6.45 9.77
CA ASN A 71 21.48 -6.49 11.16
C ASN A 71 22.31 -5.23 11.49
N LEU A 72 23.17 -4.79 10.58
CA LEU A 72 23.95 -3.56 10.77
C LEU A 72 23.04 -2.34 10.91
N SER A 73 21.99 -2.24 10.10
CA SER A 73 21.07 -1.10 10.04
C SER A 73 20.21 -0.94 11.30
N THR A 74 19.94 -2.04 12.00
CA THR A 74 19.11 -2.07 13.21
C THR A 74 19.95 -2.03 14.49
N HIS A 75 21.20 -2.49 14.45
CA HIS A 75 22.10 -2.58 15.60
C HIS A 75 22.28 -1.25 16.33
N GLU A 76 22.24 -1.25 17.67
CA GLU A 76 22.23 -0.02 18.47
C GLU A 76 23.50 0.82 18.30
N VAL A 77 24.67 0.17 18.38
CA VAL A 77 25.98 0.84 18.28
C VAL A 77 26.49 0.90 16.83
N MET A 78 26.62 -0.26 16.18
CA MET A 78 27.26 -0.38 14.87
C MET A 78 26.66 0.51 13.78
N LYS A 79 25.34 0.75 13.77
CA LYS A 79 24.67 1.61 12.77
C LYS A 79 25.13 3.07 12.79
N ASN A 80 25.81 3.50 13.85
CA ASN A 80 26.26 4.88 14.06
C ASN A 80 27.75 5.09 13.76
N ILE A 81 28.43 4.07 13.25
CA ILE A 81 29.87 4.10 13.02
C ILE A 81 30.20 4.92 11.75
N PRO A 82 31.14 5.88 11.81
CA PRO A 82 31.45 6.78 10.70
C PRO A 82 31.87 6.07 9.41
N GLN A 83 32.54 4.92 9.51
CA GLN A 83 33.00 4.12 8.38
C GLN A 83 31.86 3.62 7.47
N ILE A 84 30.60 3.66 7.91
CA ILE A 84 29.44 3.30 7.09
C ILE A 84 29.07 4.41 6.10
N GLN A 85 29.39 5.67 6.42
CA GLN A 85 28.97 6.85 5.65
C GLN A 85 29.28 6.75 4.14
N PRO A 86 30.47 6.31 3.69
CA PRO A 86 30.80 6.21 2.27
C PRO A 86 29.97 5.18 1.48
N PHE A 87 29.24 4.30 2.17
CA PHE A 87 28.46 3.23 1.57
C PHE A 87 26.98 3.60 1.40
N LEU A 88 26.49 4.60 2.14
CA LEU A 88 25.06 4.95 2.19
C LEU A 88 24.49 5.29 0.81
N GLY A 89 25.20 6.07 -0.01
CA GLY A 89 24.75 6.39 -1.38
C GLY A 89 24.66 5.16 -2.30
N ARG A 90 25.56 4.19 -2.16
CA ARG A 90 25.49 2.93 -2.92
C ARG A 90 24.36 2.04 -2.42
N LEU A 91 24.19 1.94 -1.09
CA LEU A 91 23.08 1.21 -0.47
C LEU A 91 21.74 1.79 -0.92
N LEU A 92 21.60 3.12 -0.96
CA LEU A 92 20.39 3.80 -1.41
C LEU A 92 19.96 3.33 -2.80
N ASN A 93 20.87 3.41 -3.77
CA ASN A 93 20.59 3.02 -5.15
C ASN A 93 20.23 1.54 -5.26
N VAL A 94 20.96 0.65 -4.56
CA VAL A 94 20.65 -0.77 -4.57
C VAL A 94 19.29 -1.04 -3.93
N CYS A 95 18.97 -0.43 -2.78
CA CYS A 95 17.69 -0.64 -2.11
C CYS A 95 16.52 -0.21 -3.01
N ILE A 96 16.62 0.97 -3.64
CA ILE A 96 15.60 1.45 -4.58
C ILE A 96 15.44 0.45 -5.73
N GLN A 97 16.54 0.07 -6.37
CA GLN A 97 16.53 -0.88 -7.49
C GLN A 97 15.87 -2.20 -7.07
N ARG A 98 16.28 -2.81 -5.96
CA ARG A 98 15.76 -4.12 -5.52
C ARG A 98 14.29 -4.10 -5.13
N ILE A 99 13.82 -3.00 -4.54
CA ILE A 99 12.40 -2.85 -4.22
C ILE A 99 11.57 -2.62 -5.49
N LEU A 100 12.10 -1.84 -6.45
CA LEU A 100 11.42 -1.57 -7.72
C LEU A 100 11.33 -2.81 -8.61
N GLU A 101 12.41 -3.58 -8.69
CA GLU A 101 12.48 -4.82 -9.47
C GLU A 101 11.33 -5.76 -9.09
N GLY A 102 10.97 -5.87 -7.80
CA GLY A 102 9.82 -6.63 -7.33
C GLY A 102 9.82 -8.04 -7.93
N ASP A 103 8.97 -8.29 -8.92
CA ASP A 103 8.83 -9.56 -9.64
C ASP A 103 10.02 -9.91 -10.57
N SER A 104 10.24 -11.18 -10.87
CA SER A 104 11.29 -11.67 -11.78
C SER A 104 11.11 -11.22 -13.23
N LYS A 105 9.92 -10.79 -13.64
CA LYS A 105 9.64 -10.41 -15.03
C LYS A 105 10.30 -9.10 -15.47
N PHE A 106 10.68 -8.25 -14.52
CA PHE A 106 11.09 -6.85 -14.76
C PHE A 106 12.55 -6.56 -14.41
N ILE A 107 13.36 -7.62 -14.32
CA ILE A 107 14.81 -7.54 -14.09
C ILE A 107 15.61 -7.60 -15.39
N SER A 108 16.92 -7.31 -15.29
CA SER A 108 17.84 -7.46 -16.41
C SER A 108 17.86 -8.89 -16.93
N GLU A 109 18.15 -9.09 -18.22
CA GLU A 109 18.27 -10.43 -18.81
C GLU A 109 19.26 -11.31 -18.02
N THR A 110 20.39 -10.74 -17.60
CA THR A 110 21.35 -11.46 -16.75
C THR A 110 20.74 -11.89 -15.42
N SER A 111 19.93 -11.03 -14.79
CA SER A 111 19.28 -11.38 -13.51
C SER A 111 18.24 -12.49 -13.70
N LYS A 112 17.53 -12.51 -14.84
CA LYS A 112 16.60 -13.60 -15.18
C LYS A 112 17.31 -14.93 -15.30
N GLU A 113 18.44 -14.95 -16.01
CA GLU A 113 19.23 -16.17 -16.17
C GLU A 113 19.78 -16.69 -14.83
N TYR A 114 20.11 -15.81 -13.86
CA TYR A 114 20.45 -16.24 -12.50
C TYR A 114 19.23 -16.82 -11.76
N ASP A 115 18.08 -16.17 -11.86
CA ASP A 115 16.84 -16.64 -11.22
C ASP A 115 16.41 -18.01 -11.80
N GLU A 116 16.57 -18.24 -13.11
CA GLU A 116 16.30 -19.54 -13.77
C GLU A 116 17.22 -20.67 -13.27
N VAL A 117 18.41 -20.36 -12.80
CA VAL A 117 19.36 -21.34 -12.24
C VAL A 117 19.08 -21.61 -10.76
N ASP A 118 18.61 -20.61 -10.01
CA ASP A 118 18.42 -20.74 -8.56
C ASP A 118 17.02 -21.19 -8.15
N PHE A 119 16.00 -21.00 -9.00
CA PHE A 119 14.61 -21.29 -8.67
C PHE A 119 13.96 -22.22 -9.70
N ASP A 120 13.54 -23.39 -9.24
CA ASP A 120 12.76 -24.34 -10.04
C ASP A 120 11.25 -23.99 -10.06
N ASP A 121 10.78 -23.19 -9.09
CA ASP A 121 9.37 -22.83 -8.86
C ASP A 121 9.16 -21.31 -8.74
N GLU A 122 8.11 -20.78 -9.38
CA GLU A 122 7.76 -19.36 -9.33
C GLU A 122 7.40 -18.89 -7.90
N GLY A 123 6.82 -19.77 -7.09
CA GLY A 123 6.47 -19.51 -5.70
C GLY A 123 7.70 -19.31 -4.81
N ASP A 124 8.73 -20.15 -4.97
CA ASP A 124 10.00 -20.03 -4.24
C ASP A 124 10.75 -18.74 -4.63
N CYS A 125 10.79 -18.42 -5.92
CA CYS A 125 11.35 -17.16 -6.42
C CYS A 125 10.63 -15.96 -5.78
N LYS A 126 9.30 -15.97 -5.78
CA LYS A 126 8.47 -14.91 -5.19
C LYS A 126 8.69 -14.77 -3.69
N ALA A 127 8.77 -15.88 -2.95
CA ALA A 127 9.05 -15.86 -1.52
C ALA A 127 10.43 -15.24 -1.20
N CYS A 128 11.44 -15.57 -2.01
CA CYS A 128 12.78 -14.99 -1.90
C CYS A 128 12.77 -13.47 -2.15
N ILE A 129 12.09 -13.04 -3.21
CA ILE A 129 11.87 -11.63 -3.56
C ILE A 129 11.23 -10.88 -2.39
N GLU A 130 10.11 -11.38 -1.86
CA GLU A 130 9.37 -10.72 -0.79
C GLU A 130 10.21 -10.61 0.49
N SER A 131 10.95 -11.67 0.84
CA SER A 131 11.87 -11.67 1.97
C SER A 131 12.98 -10.62 1.81
N ASN A 132 13.58 -10.56 0.61
CA ASN A 132 14.62 -9.58 0.31
C ASN A 132 14.09 -8.15 0.28
N ALA A 133 12.90 -7.92 -0.28
CA ALA A 133 12.26 -6.61 -0.30
C ALA A 133 12.05 -6.06 1.11
N GLN A 134 11.67 -6.90 2.08
CA GLN A 134 11.55 -6.49 3.49
C GLN A 134 12.91 -6.09 4.10
N ARG A 135 13.98 -6.84 3.80
CA ARG A 135 15.34 -6.51 4.26
C ARG A 135 15.81 -5.17 3.68
N PHE A 136 15.69 -5.00 2.36
CA PHE A 136 16.04 -3.75 1.67
C PHE A 136 15.19 -2.58 2.11
N SER A 137 13.91 -2.78 2.43
CA SER A 137 13.05 -1.74 3.01
C SER A 137 13.57 -1.24 4.35
N THR A 138 14.05 -2.15 5.21
CA THR A 138 14.65 -1.78 6.49
C THR A 138 15.95 -1.03 6.31
N ILE A 139 16.80 -1.49 5.38
CA ILE A 139 18.08 -0.84 5.06
C ILE A 139 17.83 0.56 4.47
N LEU A 140 16.86 0.70 3.57
CA LEU A 140 16.43 1.99 3.01
C LEU A 140 15.96 2.94 4.10
N GLN A 141 15.15 2.47 5.05
CA GLN A 141 14.70 3.29 6.17
C GLN A 141 15.88 3.80 7.00
N PHE A 142 16.89 2.95 7.24
CA PHE A 142 18.12 3.34 7.92
C PHE A 142 18.90 4.41 7.13
N VAL A 143 19.09 4.22 5.82
CA VAL A 143 19.79 5.19 4.97
C VAL A 143 19.03 6.53 4.95
N ALA A 144 17.71 6.49 4.81
CA ALA A 144 16.85 7.68 4.80
C ALA A 144 16.92 8.46 6.14
N LYS A 145 17.04 7.77 7.28
CA LYS A 145 17.25 8.44 8.59
C LYS A 145 18.62 9.09 8.71
N LYS A 146 19.65 8.56 8.03
CA LYS A 146 21.02 9.07 8.08
C LYS A 146 21.27 10.23 7.12
N GLN A 147 20.65 10.19 5.95
CA GLN A 147 20.81 11.17 4.86
C GLN A 147 19.45 11.52 4.26
N PRO A 148 18.55 12.18 5.03
CA PRO A 148 17.17 12.41 4.60
C PRO A 148 17.08 13.29 3.35
N PHE A 149 17.93 14.32 3.24
CA PHE A 149 17.97 15.21 2.09
C PHE A 149 18.39 14.50 0.81
N GLU A 150 19.53 13.80 0.83
CA GLU A 150 20.04 13.05 -0.32
C GLU A 150 19.10 11.91 -0.71
N THR A 151 18.56 11.19 0.29
CA THR A 151 17.65 10.07 0.05
C THR A 151 16.35 10.55 -0.60
N PHE A 152 15.73 11.61 -0.06
CA PHE A 152 14.56 12.21 -0.69
C PHE A 152 14.87 12.71 -2.09
N THR A 153 16.07 13.25 -2.32
CA THR A 153 16.47 13.75 -3.64
C THR A 153 16.51 12.67 -4.71
N VAL A 154 17.17 11.56 -4.42
CA VAL A 154 17.26 10.44 -5.37
C VAL A 154 15.89 9.83 -5.61
N VAL A 155 15.06 9.67 -4.57
CA VAL A 155 13.72 9.08 -4.74
C VAL A 155 12.78 10.02 -5.50
N ASP A 156 12.81 11.33 -5.23
CA ASP A 156 12.08 12.35 -5.99
C ASP A 156 12.43 12.28 -7.49
N GLU A 157 13.72 12.22 -7.83
CA GLU A 157 14.18 12.04 -9.21
C GLU A 157 13.62 10.77 -9.87
N HIS A 158 13.60 9.64 -9.16
CA HIS A 158 13.02 8.39 -9.67
C HIS A 158 11.51 8.49 -9.89
N VAL A 159 10.76 9.07 -8.94
CA VAL A 159 9.31 9.25 -9.08
C VAL A 159 9.01 10.18 -10.25
N ARG A 160 9.72 11.31 -10.37
CA ARG A 160 9.57 12.24 -11.50
C ARG A 160 9.91 11.57 -12.83
N PHE A 161 10.98 10.77 -12.87
CA PHE A 161 11.34 10.02 -14.07
C PHE A 161 10.21 9.07 -14.48
N LEU A 162 9.62 8.33 -13.54
CA LEU A 162 8.53 7.40 -13.82
C LEU A 162 7.23 8.12 -14.24
N VAL A 163 6.91 9.26 -13.63
CA VAL A 163 5.61 9.94 -13.80
C VAL A 163 5.61 10.97 -14.93
N PHE A 164 6.69 11.74 -15.11
CA PHE A 164 6.75 12.85 -16.08
C PHE A 164 7.44 12.48 -17.40
N SER A 165 8.22 11.39 -17.46
CA SER A 165 8.91 11.00 -18.68
C SER A 165 8.02 10.22 -19.63
N VAL A 166 8.29 10.36 -20.93
CA VAL A 166 7.69 9.51 -21.95
C VAL A 166 8.50 8.21 -22.04
N HIS A 167 7.92 7.11 -21.57
CA HIS A 167 8.54 5.79 -21.69
C HIS A 167 8.28 5.20 -23.08
N GLN A 168 9.35 5.02 -23.85
CA GLN A 168 9.32 4.42 -25.19
C GLN A 168 9.19 2.89 -25.09
N ASN A 169 8.63 2.26 -26.13
CA ASN A 169 8.49 0.79 -26.24
C ASN A 169 7.69 0.14 -25.10
N VAL A 170 6.76 0.88 -24.48
CA VAL A 170 5.85 0.35 -23.47
C VAL A 170 4.51 0.06 -24.11
N GLU A 171 3.94 -1.11 -23.80
CA GLU A 171 2.60 -1.49 -24.21
C GLU A 171 1.55 -0.52 -23.65
N ARG A 172 0.63 -0.11 -24.51
CA ARG A 172 -0.43 0.84 -24.19
C ARG A 172 -1.78 0.31 -24.68
N ASN A 173 -2.83 0.62 -23.95
CA ASN A 173 -4.19 0.29 -24.36
C ASN A 173 -4.67 1.21 -25.51
N ASP A 174 -5.90 0.98 -25.97
CA ASP A 174 -6.53 1.73 -27.07
C ASP A 174 -6.61 3.25 -26.84
N PHE A 175 -6.48 3.71 -25.59
CA PHE A 175 -6.49 5.12 -25.20
C PHE A 175 -5.09 5.71 -25.02
N GLY A 176 -4.04 4.93 -25.30
CA GLY A 176 -2.65 5.33 -25.11
C GLY A 176 -2.19 5.29 -23.66
N PHE A 177 -2.92 4.65 -22.74
CA PHE A 177 -2.53 4.53 -21.32
C PHE A 177 -1.72 3.27 -21.08
N LEU A 178 -0.87 3.30 -20.04
CA LEU A 178 -0.07 2.17 -19.60
C LEU A 178 -0.94 0.96 -19.25
N VAL A 179 -0.55 -0.20 -19.74
CA VAL A 179 -1.17 -1.47 -19.38
C VAL A 179 -0.53 -2.01 -18.09
N PRO A 180 -1.31 -2.53 -17.12
CA PRO A 180 -0.79 -3.25 -15.97
C PRO A 180 0.11 -4.43 -16.39
N GLY A 181 1.11 -4.74 -15.58
CA GLY A 181 2.05 -5.82 -15.88
C GLY A 181 3.14 -5.46 -16.89
N THR A 182 3.20 -4.21 -17.37
CA THR A 182 4.43 -3.67 -17.99
C THR A 182 5.45 -3.31 -16.91
N GLN A 183 6.74 -3.30 -17.27
CA GLN A 183 7.82 -2.92 -16.34
C GLN A 183 7.60 -1.54 -15.71
N VAL A 184 7.18 -0.56 -16.51
CA VAL A 184 6.92 0.79 -16.04
C VAL A 184 5.73 0.82 -15.08
N ALA A 185 4.65 0.09 -15.38
CA ALA A 185 3.50 -0.01 -14.48
C ALA A 185 3.89 -0.65 -13.14
N ALA A 186 4.68 -1.73 -13.16
CA ALA A 186 5.18 -2.37 -11.95
C ALA A 186 6.08 -1.43 -11.13
N HIS A 187 7.00 -0.70 -11.79
CA HIS A 187 7.83 0.30 -11.11
C HIS A 187 6.99 1.44 -10.50
N LEU A 188 5.95 1.92 -11.18
CA LEU A 188 5.01 2.91 -10.64
C LEU A 188 4.22 2.40 -9.41
N GLU A 189 3.94 1.10 -9.36
CA GLU A 189 3.30 0.48 -8.20
C GLU A 189 4.30 0.31 -7.03
N ASN A 190 5.52 -0.14 -7.33
CA ASN A 190 6.54 -0.42 -6.32
C ASN A 190 7.17 0.86 -5.75
N ILE A 191 7.32 1.92 -6.55
CA ILE A 191 7.92 3.20 -6.10
C ILE A 191 7.12 3.85 -4.97
N GLN A 192 5.81 3.59 -4.89
CA GLN A 192 5.01 4.02 -3.76
C GLN A 192 5.58 3.50 -2.42
N SER A 193 6.00 2.23 -2.37
CA SER A 193 6.52 1.63 -1.13
C SER A 193 7.85 2.28 -0.72
N VAL A 194 8.74 2.49 -1.68
CA VAL A 194 10.01 3.23 -1.51
C VAL A 194 9.73 4.63 -0.97
N PHE A 195 8.79 5.35 -1.59
CA PHE A 195 8.44 6.71 -1.20
C PHE A 195 7.85 6.76 0.21
N ASP A 196 6.93 5.87 0.56
CA ASP A 196 6.33 5.79 1.90
C ASP A 196 7.38 5.47 2.99
N ILE A 197 8.37 4.61 2.69
CA ILE A 197 9.50 4.32 3.59
C ILE A 197 10.33 5.57 3.83
N VAL A 198 10.69 6.29 2.76
CA VAL A 198 11.52 7.50 2.85
C VAL A 198 10.81 8.62 3.59
N ILE A 199 9.55 8.91 3.26
CA ILE A 199 8.80 9.97 3.95
C ILE A 199 8.64 9.67 5.45
N LYS A 200 8.35 8.42 5.83
CA LYS A 200 8.28 8.03 7.25
C LYS A 200 9.63 8.03 7.97
N ALA A 201 10.73 8.04 7.24
CA ALA A 201 12.08 8.12 7.78
C ALA A 201 12.57 9.57 7.94
N ILE A 202 11.98 10.52 7.21
CA ILE A 202 12.25 11.94 7.38
C ILE A 202 11.74 12.35 8.78
N PRO A 203 12.53 13.10 9.58
CA PRO A 203 12.05 13.65 10.84
C PRO A 203 10.77 14.46 10.65
N ASN A 204 9.89 14.46 11.64
CA ASN A 204 8.60 15.15 11.51
C ASN A 204 8.84 16.63 11.18
N VAL A 205 8.48 17.04 9.97
CA VAL A 205 8.70 18.40 9.48
C VAL A 205 7.84 19.43 10.23
N LEU A 206 6.78 18.97 10.90
CA LEU A 206 5.96 19.78 11.80
C LEU A 206 6.60 19.97 13.19
N ASP A 207 7.69 19.26 13.50
CA ASP A 207 8.42 19.44 14.75
C ASP A 207 9.05 20.84 14.78
N PRO A 208 8.78 21.67 15.81
CA PRO A 208 9.41 22.99 15.95
C PRO A 208 10.94 22.96 15.97
N GLU A 209 11.56 21.83 16.34
CA GLU A 209 13.00 21.63 16.35
C GLU A 209 13.57 21.22 14.97
N PHE A 210 12.70 20.95 13.99
CA PHE A 210 13.12 20.62 12.64
C PHE A 210 13.79 21.82 11.96
N SER A 211 15.08 21.68 11.70
CA SER A 211 15.94 22.79 11.24
C SER A 211 16.30 22.72 9.76
N ASP A 212 16.05 21.59 9.08
CA ASP A 212 16.42 21.41 7.68
C ASP A 212 15.39 22.05 6.73
N LYS A 213 15.52 23.38 6.58
CA LYS A 213 14.70 24.17 5.64
C LYS A 213 14.87 23.73 4.19
N GLY A 214 16.03 23.18 3.81
CA GLY A 214 16.31 22.72 2.46
C GLY A 214 15.46 21.50 2.09
N LEU A 215 15.41 20.53 3.01
CA LEU A 215 14.55 19.35 2.85
C LEU A 215 13.07 19.75 2.80
N LEU A 216 12.58 20.57 3.74
CA LEU A 216 11.19 21.03 3.72
C LEU A 216 10.83 21.69 2.39
N ALA A 217 11.66 22.62 1.89
CA ALA A 217 11.41 23.27 0.60
C ALA A 217 11.35 22.27 -0.57
N LYS A 218 12.17 21.21 -0.53
CA LYS A 218 12.15 20.16 -1.56
C LYS A 218 10.88 19.33 -1.49
N VAL A 219 10.42 18.94 -0.29
CA VAL A 219 9.14 18.22 -0.11
C VAL A 219 7.95 19.12 -0.50
N SER A 220 7.98 20.42 -0.20
CA SER A 220 6.96 21.39 -0.64
C SER A 220 6.88 21.52 -2.16
N THR A 221 8.04 21.60 -2.81
CA THR A 221 8.12 21.69 -4.26
C THR A 221 7.60 20.41 -4.90
N PHE A 222 8.01 19.25 -4.39
CA PHE A 222 7.47 17.95 -4.80
C PHE A 222 5.95 17.91 -4.68
N PHE A 223 5.41 18.24 -3.52
CA PHE A 223 3.97 18.20 -3.29
C PHE A 223 3.21 19.11 -4.27
N THR A 224 3.69 20.34 -4.46
CA THR A 224 3.08 21.31 -5.37
C THR A 224 3.10 20.84 -6.83
N ASP A 225 4.23 20.31 -7.30
CA ASP A 225 4.37 19.81 -8.67
C ASP A 225 3.42 18.63 -8.94
N PHE A 226 3.34 17.68 -8.02
CA PHE A 226 2.44 16.51 -8.15
C PHE A 226 0.96 16.86 -7.96
N LEU A 227 0.66 17.88 -7.15
CA LEU A 227 -0.70 18.38 -6.98
C LEU A 227 -1.20 19.00 -8.29
N ASN A 228 -0.35 19.78 -8.97
CA ASN A 228 -0.67 20.44 -10.24
C ASN A 228 -0.53 19.54 -11.48
N PHE A 229 0.09 18.37 -11.36
CA PHE A 229 0.23 17.45 -12.48
C PHE A 229 -1.11 16.81 -12.89
N HIS A 230 -1.45 16.86 -14.17
CA HIS A 230 -2.68 16.27 -14.71
C HIS A 230 -2.37 15.09 -15.62
N THR A 231 -3.08 13.97 -15.42
CA THR A 231 -3.01 12.79 -16.29
C THR A 231 -4.38 12.11 -16.33
N GLN A 232 -4.69 11.49 -17.47
CA GLN A 232 -5.85 10.60 -17.64
C GLN A 232 -5.46 9.12 -17.57
N ASP A 233 -4.16 8.81 -17.46
CA ASP A 233 -3.66 7.45 -17.33
C ASP A 233 -3.91 6.94 -15.90
N PRO A 234 -4.72 5.88 -15.71
CA PRO A 234 -5.10 5.40 -14.39
C PRO A 234 -3.92 4.81 -13.60
N VAL A 235 -2.93 4.22 -14.26
CA VAL A 235 -1.74 3.65 -13.60
C VAL A 235 -0.87 4.77 -13.04
N VAL A 236 -0.63 5.80 -13.85
CA VAL A 236 0.14 6.98 -13.41
C VAL A 236 -0.61 7.73 -12.31
N LEU A 237 -1.92 7.94 -12.47
CA LEU A 237 -2.72 8.66 -11.49
C LEU A 237 -2.72 7.94 -10.12
N ARG A 238 -2.81 6.60 -10.09
CA ARG A 238 -2.66 5.83 -8.84
C ARG A 238 -1.34 6.12 -8.14
N CYS A 239 -0.23 6.20 -8.87
CA CYS A 239 1.08 6.55 -8.29
C CYS A 239 1.04 7.98 -7.71
N VAL A 240 0.54 8.95 -8.49
CA VAL A 240 0.42 10.36 -8.08
C VAL A 240 -0.40 10.51 -6.80
N LEU A 241 -1.58 9.88 -6.71
CA LEU A 241 -2.42 9.93 -5.51
C LEU A 241 -1.71 9.32 -4.30
N SER A 242 -0.95 8.25 -4.50
CA SER A 242 -0.23 7.56 -3.43
C SER A 242 0.86 8.42 -2.83
N VAL A 243 1.71 9.01 -3.68
CA VAL A 243 2.82 9.85 -3.22
C VAL A 243 2.31 11.15 -2.60
N LEU A 244 1.25 11.76 -3.14
CA LEU A 244 0.62 12.95 -2.57
C LEU A 244 0.15 12.72 -1.14
N VAL A 245 -0.58 11.62 -0.89
CA VAL A 245 -1.09 11.32 0.46
C VAL A 245 0.04 11.07 1.45
N CYS A 246 1.17 10.49 1.02
CA CYS A 246 2.33 10.27 1.91
C CYS A 246 2.92 11.58 2.44
N VAL A 247 2.98 12.65 1.63
CA VAL A 247 3.58 13.94 2.05
C VAL A 247 2.58 14.96 2.59
N THR A 248 1.27 14.70 2.49
CA THR A 248 0.24 15.69 2.84
C THR A 248 0.34 16.11 4.32
N GLU A 249 0.70 15.19 5.22
CA GLU A 249 0.93 15.52 6.65
C GLU A 249 2.05 16.55 6.85
N SER A 250 3.08 16.54 6.00
CA SER A 250 4.32 17.29 6.25
C SER A 250 4.33 18.70 5.69
N VAL A 251 3.42 19.05 4.76
CA VAL A 251 3.61 20.25 3.92
C VAL A 251 2.34 21.02 3.57
N CYS A 252 1.18 20.52 3.96
CA CYS A 252 -0.07 21.00 3.38
C CYS A 252 -0.67 22.18 4.16
N ASP A 253 -0.78 23.34 3.52
CA ASP A 253 -1.70 24.40 3.95
C ASP A 253 -3.15 24.03 3.62
N GLU A 254 -4.11 24.80 4.15
CA GLU A 254 -5.55 24.52 3.99
C GLU A 254 -6.01 24.53 2.52
N ALA A 255 -5.51 25.45 1.70
CA ALA A 255 -5.93 25.56 0.30
C ALA A 255 -5.36 24.41 -0.53
N SER A 256 -4.11 24.05 -0.28
CA SER A 256 -3.47 22.86 -0.85
C SER A 256 -4.19 21.57 -0.46
N LEU A 257 -4.68 21.48 0.78
CA LEU A 257 -5.37 20.29 1.29
C LEU A 257 -6.69 20.10 0.56
N LEU A 258 -7.44 21.18 0.38
CA LEU A 258 -8.70 21.16 -0.35
C LEU A 258 -8.49 20.71 -1.80
N LYS A 259 -7.49 21.25 -2.50
CA LYS A 259 -7.14 20.82 -3.87
C LYS A 259 -6.76 19.34 -3.93
N CYS A 260 -6.01 18.86 -2.95
CA CYS A 260 -5.63 17.45 -2.86
C CYS A 260 -6.87 16.55 -2.70
N ILE A 261 -7.79 16.93 -1.80
CA ILE A 261 -9.06 16.23 -1.58
C ILE A 261 -9.92 16.23 -2.85
N GLU A 262 -10.07 17.37 -3.53
CA GLU A 262 -10.82 17.48 -4.79
C GLU A 262 -10.25 16.56 -5.86
N LYS A 263 -8.92 16.53 -6.01
CA LYS A 263 -8.24 15.63 -6.95
C LYS A 263 -8.50 14.16 -6.64
N ILE A 264 -8.47 13.77 -5.36
CA ILE A 264 -8.76 12.39 -4.94
C ILE A 264 -10.24 12.05 -5.16
N PHE A 265 -11.19 12.92 -4.79
CA PHE A 265 -12.61 12.69 -5.03
C PHE A 265 -12.94 12.55 -6.53
N THR A 266 -12.31 13.36 -7.38
CA THR A 266 -12.43 13.24 -8.84
C THR A 266 -11.97 11.85 -9.32
N ALA A 267 -10.91 11.31 -8.73
CA ALA A 267 -10.43 9.96 -9.04
C ALA A 267 -11.37 8.84 -8.51
N VAL A 268 -12.13 9.07 -7.44
CA VAL A 268 -13.14 8.10 -6.94
C VAL A 268 -14.29 7.91 -7.93
N THR A 269 -14.60 8.93 -8.74
CA THR A 269 -15.63 8.89 -9.79
C THR A 269 -15.04 8.80 -11.20
N PHE A 270 -13.74 8.47 -11.32
CA PHE A 270 -13.08 8.32 -12.60
C PHE A 270 -13.75 7.23 -13.46
N THR A 271 -13.82 7.50 -14.76
CA THR A 271 -14.26 6.56 -15.79
C THR A 271 -13.35 6.69 -16.99
N MET A 272 -13.08 5.58 -17.67
CA MET A 272 -12.40 5.62 -18.96
C MET A 272 -13.32 6.24 -20.04
N PRO A 273 -12.78 6.70 -21.18
CA PRO A 273 -13.58 7.34 -22.23
C PRO A 273 -14.76 6.50 -22.75
N ASP A 274 -14.65 5.17 -22.70
CA ASP A 274 -15.71 4.22 -23.09
C ASP A 274 -16.69 3.85 -21.96
N GLU A 275 -16.50 4.38 -20.74
CA GLU A 275 -17.21 3.99 -19.52
C GLU A 275 -18.05 5.11 -18.89
N THR A 276 -18.14 6.28 -19.52
CA THR A 276 -18.81 7.46 -18.92
C THR A 276 -20.26 7.20 -18.51
N ASP A 277 -20.96 6.34 -19.26
CA ASP A 277 -22.37 5.98 -19.02
C ASP A 277 -22.52 4.58 -18.41
N PHE A 278 -21.51 4.06 -17.70
CA PHE A 278 -21.51 2.68 -17.18
C PHE A 278 -22.75 2.37 -16.34
N SER A 279 -23.23 3.33 -15.54
CA SER A 279 -24.42 3.16 -14.69
C SER A 279 -25.70 3.01 -15.51
N GLN A 280 -25.84 3.76 -16.61
CA GLN A 280 -27.04 3.71 -17.47
C GLN A 280 -27.03 2.46 -18.36
N ARG A 281 -25.86 2.13 -18.90
CA ARG A 281 -25.67 1.00 -19.82
C ARG A 281 -25.36 -0.33 -19.13
N ARG A 282 -25.26 -0.33 -17.79
CA ARG A 282 -24.86 -1.48 -16.95
C ARG A 282 -23.56 -2.12 -17.42
N LEU A 283 -22.58 -1.29 -17.79
CA LEU A 283 -21.26 -1.74 -18.24
C LEU A 283 -20.44 -2.20 -17.04
N ILE A 284 -19.62 -3.23 -17.25
CA ILE A 284 -18.60 -3.65 -16.30
C ILE A 284 -17.39 -2.74 -16.49
N LEU A 285 -17.00 -2.03 -15.44
CA LEU A 285 -15.80 -1.22 -15.46
C LEU A 285 -14.55 -2.09 -15.61
N ARG A 286 -13.62 -1.66 -16.45
CA ARG A 286 -12.28 -2.19 -16.60
C ARG A 286 -11.59 -2.25 -15.25
N GLU A 287 -10.70 -3.23 -15.13
CA GLU A 287 -9.95 -3.46 -13.89
C GLU A 287 -9.16 -2.22 -13.47
N ASP A 288 -8.54 -1.51 -14.43
CA ASP A 288 -7.77 -0.29 -14.17
C ASP A 288 -8.59 0.84 -13.56
N THR A 289 -9.79 1.06 -14.09
CA THR A 289 -10.76 2.02 -13.53
C THR A 289 -11.10 1.65 -12.10
N ARG A 290 -11.47 0.37 -11.86
CA ARG A 290 -11.81 -0.11 -10.51
C ARG A 290 -10.63 0.03 -9.55
N ASN A 291 -9.42 -0.30 -9.98
CA ASN A 291 -8.21 -0.20 -9.19
C ASN A 291 -7.88 1.25 -8.82
N LEU A 292 -7.99 2.19 -9.77
CA LEU A 292 -7.81 3.62 -9.51
C LEU A 292 -8.86 4.15 -8.53
N ARG A 293 -10.14 3.86 -8.74
CA ARG A 293 -11.22 4.33 -7.87
C ARG A 293 -11.09 3.81 -6.45
N MET A 294 -10.76 2.51 -6.30
CA MET A 294 -10.47 1.90 -5.01
C MET A 294 -9.26 2.53 -4.33
N LYS A 295 -8.21 2.83 -5.10
CA LYS A 295 -7.01 3.49 -4.61
C LYS A 295 -7.30 4.90 -4.10
N ALA A 296 -8.09 5.66 -4.85
CA ALA A 296 -8.54 6.99 -4.46
C ALA A 296 -9.41 6.96 -3.19
N ALA A 297 -10.35 6.02 -3.09
CA ALA A 297 -11.18 5.88 -1.90
C ALA A 297 -10.34 5.48 -0.66
N SER A 298 -9.34 4.60 -0.84
CA SER A 298 -8.40 4.23 0.21
C SER A 298 -7.45 5.39 0.60
N ALA A 299 -7.09 6.24 -0.35
CA ALA A 299 -6.32 7.46 -0.12
C ALA A 299 -7.08 8.45 0.76
N LEU A 300 -8.39 8.65 0.55
CA LEU A 300 -9.23 9.45 1.44
C LEU A 300 -9.23 8.89 2.87
N VAL A 301 -9.39 7.57 3.04
CA VAL A 301 -9.32 6.93 4.37
C VAL A 301 -7.97 7.18 5.05
N LYS A 302 -6.86 7.05 4.30
CA LYS A 302 -5.51 7.35 4.84
C LYS A 302 -5.42 8.82 5.27
N LEU A 303 -5.87 9.76 4.46
CA LEU A 303 -5.93 11.18 4.84
C LEU A 303 -6.78 11.44 6.08
N ALA A 304 -7.94 10.80 6.21
CA ALA A 304 -8.77 10.91 7.41
C ALA A 304 -8.11 10.37 8.67
N ALA A 305 -7.31 9.30 8.56
CA ALA A 305 -6.56 8.78 9.69
C ALA A 305 -5.38 9.70 10.08
N SER A 306 -4.77 10.33 9.08
CA SER A 306 -3.60 11.20 9.21
C SER A 306 -3.93 12.60 9.73
N LEU A 307 -4.99 13.22 9.20
CA LEU A 307 -5.34 14.63 9.45
C LEU A 307 -6.83 14.80 9.80
N PRO A 308 -7.37 14.07 10.80
CA PRO A 308 -8.79 14.09 11.09
C PRO A 308 -9.29 15.49 11.50
N ASP A 309 -8.50 16.25 12.27
CA ASP A 309 -8.86 17.59 12.74
C ASP A 309 -8.86 18.65 11.63
N ALA A 310 -8.02 18.50 10.61
CA ALA A 310 -8.04 19.38 9.44
C ALA A 310 -9.25 19.10 8.54
N LEU A 311 -9.76 17.86 8.55
CA LEU A 311 -10.85 17.42 7.68
C LEU A 311 -12.25 17.58 8.30
N ILE A 312 -12.35 17.50 9.63
CA ILE A 312 -13.64 17.57 10.33
C ILE A 312 -14.47 18.84 10.02
N PRO A 313 -13.89 20.04 9.76
CA PRO A 313 -14.68 21.22 9.38
C PRO A 313 -15.39 21.06 8.02
N LEU A 314 -14.93 20.15 7.17
CA LEU A 314 -15.50 19.88 5.85
C LEU A 314 -16.54 18.75 5.87
N PHE A 315 -16.83 18.15 7.04
CA PHE A 315 -17.74 17.00 7.17
C PHE A 315 -19.12 17.26 6.55
N ASP A 316 -19.72 18.42 6.80
CA ASP A 316 -21.05 18.79 6.30
C ASP A 316 -21.08 18.94 4.77
N LYS A 317 -19.92 19.07 4.11
CA LYS A 317 -19.80 19.04 2.65
C LYS A 317 -19.65 17.62 2.12
N PHE A 318 -18.92 16.76 2.84
CA PHE A 318 -18.67 15.37 2.40
C PHE A 318 -19.92 14.49 2.47
N VAL A 319 -20.73 14.59 3.53
CA VAL A 319 -21.95 13.79 3.69
C VAL A 319 -22.93 13.93 2.51
N PRO A 320 -23.36 15.15 2.11
CA PRO A 320 -24.27 15.31 0.98
C PRO A 320 -23.62 14.91 -0.35
N LEU A 321 -22.32 15.15 -0.53
CA LEU A 321 -21.59 14.73 -1.74
C LEU A 321 -21.61 13.21 -1.91
N ILE A 322 -21.24 12.46 -0.85
CA ILE A 322 -21.23 11.00 -0.86
C ILE A 322 -22.65 10.46 -1.04
N ARG A 323 -23.65 11.07 -0.38
CA ARG A 323 -25.06 10.70 -0.56
C ARG A 323 -25.52 10.88 -2.01
N SER A 324 -25.11 11.97 -2.66
CA SER A 324 -25.39 12.23 -4.07
C SER A 324 -24.78 11.16 -4.97
N TYR A 325 -23.53 10.75 -4.73
CA TYR A 325 -22.89 9.67 -5.49
C TYR A 325 -23.62 8.33 -5.37
N VAL A 326 -24.12 8.00 -4.17
CA VAL A 326 -24.93 6.79 -3.96
C VAL A 326 -26.27 6.89 -4.68
N GLN A 327 -26.97 8.03 -4.55
CA GLN A 327 -28.28 8.23 -5.19
C GLN A 327 -28.22 8.23 -6.72
N THR A 328 -27.14 8.73 -7.29
CA THR A 328 -26.91 8.79 -8.74
C THR A 328 -26.25 7.52 -9.30
N ASN A 329 -25.94 6.53 -8.46
CA ASN A 329 -25.22 5.29 -8.83
C ASN A 329 -23.91 5.56 -9.58
N VAL A 330 -23.21 6.64 -9.25
CA VAL A 330 -21.91 6.99 -9.85
C VAL A 330 -20.78 6.14 -9.25
N ILE A 331 -20.97 5.63 -8.03
CA ILE A 331 -20.00 4.78 -7.31
C ILE A 331 -20.49 3.33 -7.18
N LEU A 332 -19.56 2.37 -7.17
CA LEU A 332 -19.91 0.98 -6.85
C LEU A 332 -19.94 0.79 -5.33
N HIS A 333 -20.39 -0.39 -4.92
CA HIS A 333 -20.55 -0.72 -3.50
C HIS A 333 -19.22 -0.60 -2.73
N PHE A 334 -18.10 -1.05 -3.29
CA PHE A 334 -16.83 -1.00 -2.56
C PHE A 334 -16.34 0.43 -2.33
N GLU A 335 -16.49 1.35 -3.29
CA GLU A 335 -16.19 2.76 -3.06
C GLU A 335 -17.13 3.36 -2.02
N ARG A 336 -18.43 3.00 -2.04
CA ARG A 336 -19.38 3.42 -0.98
C ARG A 336 -18.87 3.01 0.40
N VAL A 337 -18.44 1.75 0.58
CA VAL A 337 -17.92 1.24 1.87
C VAL A 337 -16.68 2.02 2.33
N LYS A 338 -15.76 2.33 1.40
CA LYS A 338 -14.56 3.13 1.68
C LYS A 338 -14.86 4.60 2.01
N LEU A 339 -15.84 5.20 1.34
CA LEU A 339 -16.26 6.57 1.64
C LEU A 339 -16.97 6.67 2.99
N VAL A 340 -17.73 5.64 3.39
CA VAL A 340 -18.27 5.54 4.75
C VAL A 340 -17.14 5.32 5.77
N GLU A 341 -16.16 4.45 5.48
CA GLU A 341 -14.96 4.27 6.31
C GLU A 341 -14.22 5.61 6.51
N PHE A 342 -14.06 6.40 5.44
CA PHE A 342 -13.45 7.73 5.47
C PHE A 342 -14.16 8.67 6.47
N LEU A 343 -15.49 8.77 6.41
CA LEU A 343 -16.27 9.60 7.33
C LEU A 343 -16.14 9.13 8.78
N ILE A 344 -16.24 7.82 9.00
CA ILE A 344 -16.18 7.21 10.34
C ILE A 344 -14.78 7.40 10.97
N VAL A 345 -13.71 7.18 10.20
CA VAL A 345 -12.32 7.37 10.66
C VAL A 345 -12.08 8.83 11.03
N MET A 346 -12.57 9.77 10.23
CA MET A 346 -12.46 11.21 10.52
C MET A 346 -13.16 11.59 11.83
N ILE A 347 -14.40 11.13 12.05
CA ILE A 347 -15.14 11.39 13.31
C ILE A 347 -14.42 10.77 14.50
N HIS A 348 -13.92 9.53 14.35
CA HIS A 348 -13.25 8.83 15.43
C HIS A 348 -11.95 9.53 15.83
N GLY A 349 -11.12 9.87 14.83
CA GLY A 349 -9.78 10.41 15.03
C GLY A 349 -9.72 11.89 15.43
N CYS A 350 -10.78 12.69 15.21
CA CYS A 350 -10.70 14.12 15.52
C CYS A 350 -10.59 14.38 17.02
N THR A 351 -9.78 15.34 17.45
CA THR A 351 -9.60 15.70 18.87
C THR A 351 -10.36 16.97 19.24
N THR A 352 -10.76 17.74 18.23
CA THR A 352 -11.43 19.04 18.36
C THR A 352 -12.91 18.98 18.75
N ARG A 353 -13.53 17.79 18.72
CA ARG A 353 -14.96 17.58 19.01
C ARG A 353 -15.14 16.70 20.24
N ASP A 354 -16.12 17.06 21.07
CA ASP A 354 -16.55 16.28 22.22
C ASP A 354 -17.29 14.99 21.81
N PHE A 355 -17.46 14.07 22.77
CA PHE A 355 -18.05 12.77 22.51
C PHE A 355 -19.51 12.86 22.03
N ASP A 356 -20.31 13.79 22.57
CA ASP A 356 -21.72 13.89 22.22
C ASP A 356 -21.88 14.38 20.78
N THR A 357 -21.09 15.39 20.37
CA THR A 357 -21.04 15.83 18.97
C THR A 357 -20.59 14.70 18.03
N LYS A 358 -19.52 13.97 18.39
CA LYS A 358 -19.07 12.81 17.59
C LYS A 358 -20.15 11.75 17.47
N SER A 359 -20.87 11.45 18.55
CA SER A 359 -21.95 10.47 18.57
C SER A 359 -23.09 10.85 17.64
N GLN A 360 -23.48 12.13 17.61
CA GLN A 360 -24.49 12.64 16.67
C GLN A 360 -24.02 12.52 15.22
N MET A 361 -22.79 12.98 14.91
CA MET A 361 -22.21 12.87 13.56
C MET A 361 -22.12 11.42 13.10
N PHE A 362 -21.68 10.53 13.98
CA PHE A 362 -21.58 9.10 13.71
C PHE A 362 -22.95 8.48 13.42
N GLY A 363 -23.98 8.88 14.18
CA GLY A 363 -25.35 8.45 13.96
C GLY A 363 -25.94 8.88 12.62
N LEU A 364 -25.57 10.05 12.09
CA LEU A 364 -26.00 10.50 10.76
C LEU A 364 -25.53 9.57 9.64
N ILE A 365 -24.42 8.86 9.84
CA ILE A 365 -23.85 7.94 8.85
C ILE A 365 -24.40 6.53 9.09
N VAL A 366 -24.16 5.99 10.28
CA VAL A 366 -24.35 4.57 10.58
C VAL A 366 -25.82 4.16 10.67
N SER A 367 -26.72 5.07 11.06
CA SER A 367 -28.14 4.73 11.24
C SER A 367 -28.78 4.19 9.96
N SER A 368 -28.40 4.72 8.79
CA SER A 368 -28.89 4.25 7.49
C SER A 368 -28.44 2.83 7.19
N ASN A 369 -27.15 2.53 7.41
CA ASN A 369 -26.58 1.20 7.21
C ASN A 369 -27.15 0.17 8.20
N VAL A 370 -27.40 0.56 9.46
CA VAL A 370 -28.03 -0.34 10.43
C VAL A 370 -29.47 -0.68 10.03
N ALA A 371 -30.23 0.29 9.51
CA ALA A 371 -31.57 0.02 9.00
C ALA A 371 -31.52 -0.94 7.79
N GLU A 372 -30.58 -0.74 6.86
CA GLU A 372 -30.35 -1.67 5.74
C GLU A 372 -30.01 -3.10 6.22
N TRP A 373 -29.19 -3.22 7.27
CA TRP A 373 -28.84 -4.50 7.91
C TRP A 373 -30.02 -5.18 8.60
N GLU A 374 -30.86 -4.41 9.30
CA GLU A 374 -32.06 -4.93 9.94
C GLU A 374 -33.09 -5.44 8.93
N MET A 375 -33.17 -4.82 7.75
CA MET A 375 -34.02 -5.26 6.65
C MET A 375 -33.52 -6.51 5.90
N LEU A 376 -32.30 -6.98 6.16
CA LEU A 376 -31.82 -8.23 5.56
C LEU A 376 -32.61 -9.43 6.09
N ASP A 377 -33.03 -10.31 5.19
CA ASP A 377 -33.65 -11.58 5.56
C ASP A 377 -32.64 -12.46 6.30
N ASP A 378 -32.89 -12.65 7.60
CA ASP A 378 -32.11 -13.49 8.50
C ASP A 378 -32.79 -14.84 8.78
N SER A 379 -33.95 -15.10 8.17
CA SER A 379 -34.65 -16.39 8.28
C SER A 379 -33.77 -17.60 7.89
N PRO A 380 -32.83 -17.51 6.92
CA PRO A 380 -31.92 -18.62 6.62
C PRO A 380 -30.99 -18.98 7.78
N PHE A 381 -30.69 -18.07 8.71
CA PHE A 381 -29.79 -18.31 9.85
C PHE A 381 -30.50 -18.79 11.11
N SER A 382 -31.82 -18.99 11.05
CA SER A 382 -32.61 -19.44 12.20
C SER A 382 -32.34 -20.91 12.55
N ARG A 383 -32.07 -21.76 11.54
CA ARG A 383 -31.81 -23.20 11.67
C ARG A 383 -30.91 -23.66 10.52
N GLY A 384 -30.06 -24.66 10.78
CA GLY A 384 -29.22 -25.27 9.74
C GLY A 384 -30.03 -25.77 8.52
N GLU A 385 -31.22 -26.32 8.73
CA GLU A 385 -32.09 -26.75 7.61
C GLU A 385 -32.59 -25.59 6.74
N ALA A 386 -32.89 -24.43 7.35
CA ALA A 386 -33.32 -23.24 6.63
C ALA A 386 -32.17 -22.69 5.79
N LEU A 387 -30.94 -22.69 6.32
CA LEU A 387 -29.74 -22.30 5.58
C LEU A 387 -29.50 -23.24 4.40
N LEU A 388 -29.52 -24.56 4.62
CA LEU A 388 -29.32 -25.53 3.54
C LEU A 388 -30.41 -25.45 2.45
N SER A 389 -31.64 -25.07 2.82
CA SER A 389 -32.72 -24.80 1.87
C SER A 389 -32.48 -23.52 1.09
N ALA A 390 -32.12 -22.43 1.78
CA ALA A 390 -31.81 -21.13 1.18
C ALA A 390 -30.60 -21.20 0.25
N LEU A 391 -29.63 -22.09 0.53
CA LEU A 391 -28.47 -22.33 -0.33
C LEU A 391 -28.76 -23.27 -1.51
N GLY A 392 -29.98 -23.78 -1.64
CA GLY A 392 -30.36 -24.74 -2.68
C GLY A 392 -29.80 -26.16 -2.48
N ILE A 393 -29.05 -26.40 -1.41
CA ILE A 393 -28.42 -27.70 -1.11
C ILE A 393 -29.48 -28.78 -0.87
N ARG A 394 -30.61 -28.42 -0.25
CA ARG A 394 -31.72 -29.38 -0.04
C ARG A 394 -32.43 -29.78 -1.34
N LYS A 395 -32.59 -28.87 -2.29
CA LYS A 395 -33.13 -29.18 -3.63
C LYS A 395 -32.21 -30.15 -4.37
N LEU A 396 -30.89 -29.91 -4.31
CA LEU A 396 -29.91 -30.82 -4.90
C LEU A 396 -29.93 -32.20 -4.21
N ALA A 397 -30.09 -32.24 -2.89
CA ALA A 397 -30.16 -33.49 -2.13
C ALA A 397 -31.43 -34.31 -2.38
N SER A 398 -32.55 -33.67 -2.79
CA SER A 398 -33.78 -34.36 -3.20
C SER A 398 -33.76 -34.88 -4.65
N GLY A 399 -32.67 -34.63 -5.40
CA GLY A 399 -32.55 -35.02 -6.81
C GLY A 399 -33.08 -33.97 -7.79
N ASP A 400 -33.47 -32.79 -7.31
CA ASP A 400 -33.90 -31.68 -8.16
C ASP A 400 -32.70 -30.86 -8.66
N THR A 401 -32.83 -30.27 -9.85
CA THR A 401 -31.83 -29.34 -10.40
C THR A 401 -32.11 -27.90 -9.99
N LEU A 402 -31.07 -27.12 -9.68
CA LEU A 402 -31.20 -25.68 -9.51
C LEU A 402 -31.42 -24.99 -10.87
N SER A 403 -32.43 -24.14 -10.96
CA SER A 403 -32.60 -23.27 -12.12
C SER A 403 -31.56 -22.14 -12.10
N GLU A 404 -31.29 -21.53 -13.25
CA GLU A 404 -30.41 -20.36 -13.35
C GLU A 404 -30.89 -19.21 -12.44
N LEU A 405 -32.21 -19.07 -12.28
CA LEU A 405 -32.81 -18.09 -11.37
C LEU A 405 -32.53 -18.42 -9.90
N ASP A 406 -32.62 -19.70 -9.51
CA ASP A 406 -32.28 -20.13 -8.15
C ASP A 406 -30.81 -19.79 -7.83
N VAL A 407 -29.90 -20.06 -8.76
CA VAL A 407 -28.46 -19.75 -8.61
C VAL A 407 -28.25 -18.25 -8.43
N GLN A 408 -28.86 -17.42 -9.29
CA GLN A 408 -28.73 -15.97 -9.20
C GLN A 408 -29.26 -15.40 -7.87
N VAL A 409 -30.40 -15.91 -7.37
CA VAL A 409 -30.96 -15.48 -6.07
C VAL A 409 -30.01 -15.83 -4.93
N VAL A 410 -29.45 -17.04 -4.93
CA VAL A 410 -28.48 -17.47 -3.90
C VAL A 410 -27.21 -16.62 -3.96
N GLU A 411 -26.68 -16.39 -5.16
CA GLU A 411 -25.48 -15.57 -5.35
C GLU A 411 -25.69 -14.13 -4.90
N GLN A 412 -26.80 -13.50 -5.28
CA GLN A 412 -27.14 -12.13 -4.87
C GLN A 412 -27.30 -12.03 -3.35
N TRP A 413 -28.00 -12.98 -2.73
CA TRP A 413 -28.19 -13.02 -1.29
C TRP A 413 -26.85 -13.20 -0.56
N ARG A 414 -26.04 -14.19 -0.97
CA ARG A 414 -24.69 -14.42 -0.42
C ARG A 414 -23.80 -13.20 -0.57
N HIS A 415 -23.80 -12.60 -1.76
CA HIS A 415 -23.00 -11.43 -2.06
C HIS A 415 -23.39 -10.25 -1.16
N LYS A 416 -24.69 -9.97 -1.03
CA LYS A 416 -25.22 -8.90 -0.17
C LYS A 416 -24.80 -9.09 1.29
N ILE A 417 -24.95 -10.30 1.84
CA ILE A 417 -24.56 -10.57 3.23
C ILE A 417 -23.05 -10.46 3.44
N ASN A 418 -22.26 -11.03 2.53
CA ASN A 418 -20.81 -10.99 2.63
C ASN A 418 -20.29 -9.55 2.59
N LEU A 419 -20.86 -8.71 1.72
CA LEU A 419 -20.55 -7.30 1.61
C LEU A 419 -20.86 -6.53 2.89
N GLU A 420 -22.05 -6.69 3.46
CA GLU A 420 -22.44 -5.99 4.68
C GLU A 420 -21.57 -6.43 5.87
N LEU A 421 -21.32 -7.74 6.04
CA LEU A 421 -20.44 -8.25 7.09
C LEU A 421 -19.01 -7.70 6.96
N ARG A 422 -18.46 -7.67 5.75
CA ARG A 422 -17.13 -7.09 5.49
C ARG A 422 -17.11 -5.60 5.79
N SER A 423 -18.18 -4.88 5.48
CA SER A 423 -18.32 -3.45 5.76
C SER A 423 -18.28 -3.17 7.26
N TRP A 424 -19.10 -3.88 8.05
CA TRP A 424 -19.09 -3.78 9.52
C TRP A 424 -17.71 -4.10 10.10
N MET A 425 -17.09 -5.20 9.66
CA MET A 425 -15.76 -5.60 10.12
C MET A 425 -14.71 -4.53 9.82
N MET A 426 -14.75 -3.95 8.61
CA MET A 426 -13.81 -2.92 8.18
C MET A 426 -13.97 -1.64 9.00
N TRP A 427 -15.20 -1.16 9.19
CA TRP A 427 -15.46 0.06 9.96
C TRP A 427 -15.11 -0.10 11.44
N MET A 428 -15.51 -1.22 12.07
CA MET A 428 -15.20 -1.46 13.49
C MET A 428 -13.70 -1.64 13.75
N LYS A 429 -12.97 -2.34 12.86
CA LYS A 429 -11.51 -2.53 12.99
C LYS A 429 -10.74 -1.20 12.97
N ARG A 430 -11.26 -0.19 12.28
CA ARG A 430 -10.64 1.13 12.12
C ARG A 430 -10.96 2.12 13.23
N THR A 431 -11.96 1.83 14.04
CA THR A 431 -12.37 2.66 15.18
C THR A 431 -12.36 1.84 16.46
N PRO A 432 -11.17 1.41 16.91
CA PRO A 432 -11.06 0.64 18.14
C PRO A 432 -11.59 1.45 19.33
N SER A 433 -12.24 0.76 20.26
CA SER A 433 -12.69 1.39 21.50
C SER A 433 -11.49 1.94 22.27
N ASN A 434 -11.54 3.22 22.61
CA ASN A 434 -10.50 3.83 23.43
C ASN A 434 -10.73 3.43 24.89
N LYS A 435 -9.69 3.02 25.63
CA LYS A 435 -9.86 2.49 27.01
C LYS A 435 -10.55 3.47 27.97
N ASN A 436 -10.47 4.76 27.66
CA ASN A 436 -10.93 5.84 28.52
C ASN A 436 -12.22 6.53 28.02
N GLN A 437 -12.83 6.07 26.92
CA GLN A 437 -14.06 6.66 26.38
C GLN A 437 -15.06 5.57 25.95
N PRO A 438 -16.37 5.80 26.11
CA PRO A 438 -17.38 4.90 25.57
C PRO A 438 -17.24 4.76 24.05
N SER A 439 -17.52 3.56 23.53
CA SER A 439 -17.44 3.31 22.09
C SER A 439 -18.59 3.98 21.35
N LEU A 440 -18.30 4.68 20.24
CA LEU A 440 -19.32 5.21 19.32
C LEU A 440 -20.25 4.10 18.77
N TRP A 441 -19.77 2.86 18.74
CA TRP A 441 -20.54 1.71 18.30
C TRP A 441 -21.56 1.20 19.33
N SER A 442 -21.39 1.54 20.61
CA SER A 442 -22.19 0.96 21.71
C SER A 442 -23.71 1.00 21.45
N PRO A 443 -24.32 2.11 20.99
CA PRO A 443 -25.76 2.17 20.73
C PRO A 443 -26.23 1.26 19.59
N TYR A 444 -25.33 0.86 18.70
CA TYR A 444 -25.65 0.11 17.47
C TYR A 444 -25.31 -1.37 17.58
N LEU A 445 -24.39 -1.77 18.46
CA LEU A 445 -23.98 -3.17 18.62
C LEU A 445 -25.16 -4.07 18.99
N ALA A 446 -26.09 -3.61 19.83
CA ALA A 446 -27.29 -4.37 20.19
C ALA A 446 -28.19 -4.67 18.98
N ARG A 447 -28.11 -3.87 17.91
CA ARG A 447 -28.89 -4.04 16.68
C ARG A 447 -28.15 -4.87 15.62
N ILE A 448 -26.81 -4.77 15.59
CA ILE A 448 -25.98 -5.46 14.60
C ILE A 448 -25.64 -6.89 15.03
N VAL A 449 -25.16 -7.05 16.27
CA VAL A 449 -24.55 -8.30 16.78
C VAL A 449 -25.49 -9.50 16.80
N PRO A 450 -26.78 -9.40 17.16
CA PRO A 450 -27.67 -10.57 17.22
C PRO A 450 -27.73 -11.35 15.90
N LYS A 451 -27.84 -10.66 14.77
CA LYS A 451 -27.85 -11.31 13.44
C LYS A 451 -26.52 -11.97 13.11
N ILE A 452 -25.40 -11.31 13.43
CA ILE A 452 -24.06 -11.89 13.23
C ILE A 452 -23.90 -13.17 14.06
N LEU A 453 -24.35 -13.16 15.32
CA LEU A 453 -24.31 -14.35 16.16
C LEU A 453 -25.21 -15.47 15.65
N SER A 454 -26.38 -15.13 15.08
CA SER A 454 -27.25 -16.12 14.42
C SER A 454 -26.57 -16.76 13.20
N MET A 455 -25.74 -16.01 12.47
CA MET A 455 -24.99 -16.53 11.32
C MET A 455 -23.82 -17.43 11.72
N ILE A 456 -23.23 -17.21 12.90
CA ILE A 456 -22.09 -17.98 13.41
C ILE A 456 -22.55 -19.28 14.10
N ARG A 457 -23.71 -19.26 14.75
CA ARG A 457 -24.35 -20.44 15.37
C ARG A 457 -24.85 -21.39 14.30
#